data_AF-A0A1N6MVU7-F1
#
_entry.id   AF-A0A1N6MVU7-F1
#
_cell.length_a   1.000
_cell.length_b   1.000
_cell.length_c   1.000
_cell.angle_alpha   90.00
_cell.angle_beta   90.00
_cell.angle_gamma   90.00
#
_symmetry.space_group_name_H-M   'P 1'
#
loop_
_entity.id
_entity.type
_entity.pdbx_description
1 polymer ?
#
loop_
_entity_poly.entity_id
_entity_poly.type
_entity_poly.pdbx_seq_one_letter_code
_entity_poly.pdbx_strand_id
1 'polypeptide(L)'
;MFPDNKELRVEVINFDTEQVVDKCDNIHYGQIDPIFQYQVFSQKNNKLLLTIAEQKQYCGIASAFCLNIDSTQTIFNFNPDILTRSGIRADSNVRQLANKAE
;
A
#
# COMPACT_ATOMS: atom_id res chain seq x y z
N MET A 1 -20.30 10.78 0.23
CA MET A 1 -20.84 9.43 -0.05
C MET A 1 -19.98 8.85 -1.16
N PHE A 2 -19.19 7.82 -0.86
CA PHE A 2 -18.47 7.10 -1.92
C PHE A 2 -19.53 6.42 -2.80
N PRO A 3 -19.41 6.45 -4.14
CA PRO A 3 -20.41 5.80 -4.98
C PRO A 3 -20.41 4.30 -4.67
N ASP A 4 -21.57 3.75 -4.31
CA ASP A 4 -21.80 2.37 -3.85
C ASP A 4 -21.48 1.28 -4.91
N ASN A 5 -20.81 1.63 -6.01
CA ASN A 5 -20.59 0.75 -7.17
C ASN A 5 -19.16 0.83 -7.74
N LYS A 6 -18.16 1.20 -6.92
CA LYS A 6 -16.76 1.16 -7.37
C LYS A 6 -16.24 -0.28 -7.27
N GLU A 7 -16.27 -1.01 -8.38
CA GLU A 7 -15.70 -2.35 -8.49
C GLU A 7 -14.17 -2.29 -8.44
N LEU A 8 -13.55 -3.15 -7.64
CA LEU A 8 -12.09 -3.26 -7.57
C LEU A 8 -11.60 -4.13 -8.74
N ARG A 9 -10.97 -3.50 -9.73
CA ARG A 9 -10.25 -4.23 -10.78
C ARG A 9 -8.86 -4.62 -10.27
N VAL A 10 -8.59 -5.92 -10.23
CA VAL A 10 -7.31 -6.47 -9.77
C VAL A 10 -6.57 -7.10 -10.94
N GLU A 11 -5.29 -6.76 -11.10
CA GLU A 11 -4.42 -7.32 -12.13
C GLU A 11 -3.04 -7.62 -11.54
N VAL A 12 -2.44 -8.74 -11.96
CA VAL A 12 -1.04 -9.03 -11.72
C VAL A 12 -0.26 -8.61 -12.96
N ILE A 13 0.62 -7.63 -12.80
CA ILE A 13 1.43 -7.09 -13.90
C ILE A 13 2.92 -7.25 -13.60
N ASN A 14 3.72 -7.34 -14.67
CA ASN A 14 5.17 -7.29 -14.53
C ASN A 14 5.57 -5.93 -13.95
N PHE A 15 6.59 -5.92 -13.09
CA PHE A 15 7.03 -4.69 -12.46
C PHE A 15 7.67 -3.76 -13.49
N ASP A 16 7.03 -2.61 -13.69
CA ASP A 16 7.55 -1.46 -14.42
C ASP A 16 7.04 -0.20 -13.71
N THR A 17 7.95 0.65 -13.23
CA THR A 17 7.61 1.75 -12.33
C THR A 17 6.63 2.75 -12.96
N GLU A 18 6.82 3.10 -14.24
CA GLU A 18 5.97 4.06 -14.93
C GLU A 18 4.56 3.47 -15.14
N GLN A 19 4.50 2.21 -15.59
CA GLN A 19 3.25 1.51 -15.82
C GLN A 19 2.42 1.32 -14.54
N VAL A 20 3.04 0.88 -13.44
CA VAL A 20 2.33 0.67 -12.17
C VAL A 20 1.85 1.99 -11.58
N VAL A 21 2.66 3.06 -11.72
CA VAL A 21 2.29 4.40 -11.27
C VAL A 21 1.14 4.94 -12.12
N ASP A 22 1.12 4.77 -13.43
CA ASP A 22 0.09 5.34 -14.30
C ASP A 22 -1.25 4.58 -14.21
N LYS A 23 -1.21 3.24 -14.16
CA LYS A 23 -2.41 2.40 -14.26
C LYS A 23 -3.16 2.17 -12.95
N CYS A 24 -2.49 2.29 -11.80
CA CYS A 24 -3.05 1.82 -10.54
C CYS A 24 -3.42 2.96 -9.58
N ASP A 25 -4.54 2.82 -8.87
CA ASP A 25 -4.87 3.63 -7.69
C ASP A 25 -4.32 2.99 -6.40
N ASN A 26 -4.16 1.67 -6.41
CA ASN A 26 -3.61 0.86 -5.34
C ASN A 26 -2.56 -0.11 -5.90
N ILE A 27 -1.42 -0.22 -5.23
CA ILE A 27 -0.40 -1.23 -5.52
C ILE A 27 -0.19 -2.09 -4.28
N HIS A 28 -0.36 -3.39 -4.49
CA HIS A 28 -0.08 -4.41 -3.50
C HIS A 28 1.21 -5.14 -3.88
N TYR A 29 2.29 -4.85 -3.18
CA TYR A 29 3.59 -5.46 -3.38
C TYR A 29 3.67 -6.81 -2.69
N GLY A 30 3.90 -7.87 -3.48
CA GLY A 30 4.40 -9.14 -2.97
C GLY A 30 5.88 -9.04 -2.59
N GLN A 31 6.66 -10.07 -2.94
CA GLN A 31 8.10 -10.06 -2.68
C GLN A 31 8.88 -9.30 -3.76
N ILE A 32 9.14 -8.01 -3.52
CA ILE A 32 10.00 -7.19 -4.37
C ILE A 32 11.08 -6.48 -3.55
N ASP A 33 12.19 -6.14 -4.20
CA ASP A 33 13.27 -5.37 -3.58
C ASP A 33 12.75 -3.99 -3.13
N PRO A 34 13.10 -3.49 -1.93
CA PRO A 34 12.72 -2.16 -1.46
C PRO A 34 13.09 -1.03 -2.41
N ILE A 35 14.13 -1.18 -3.22
CA ILE A 35 14.52 -0.17 -4.22
C ILE A 35 13.40 0.09 -5.22
N PHE A 36 12.67 -0.94 -5.62
CA PHE A 36 11.55 -0.84 -6.55
C PHE A 36 10.35 -0.13 -5.92
N GLN A 37 10.07 -0.40 -4.64
CA GLN A 37 9.04 0.35 -3.90
C GLN A 37 9.41 1.83 -3.80
N TYR A 38 10.67 2.14 -3.53
CA TYR A 38 11.17 3.53 -3.45
C TYR A 38 11.08 4.26 -4.80
N GLN A 39 11.37 3.57 -5.90
CA GLN A 39 11.20 4.12 -7.25
C GLN A 39 9.75 4.54 -7.50
N VAL A 40 8.77 3.70 -7.18
CA VAL A 40 7.34 4.03 -7.29
C VAL A 40 6.99 5.25 -6.42
N PHE A 41 7.43 5.24 -5.17
CA PHE A 41 7.18 6.36 -4.25
C PHE A 41 7.80 7.68 -4.71
N SER A 42 8.93 7.62 -5.39
CA SER A 42 9.62 8.81 -5.92
C SER A 42 9.00 9.32 -7.23
N GLN A 43 8.50 8.42 -8.07
CA GLN A 43 7.95 8.75 -9.40
C GLN A 43 6.45 9.04 -9.39
N LYS A 44 5.70 8.64 -8.36
CA LYS A 44 4.24 8.88 -8.29
C LYS A 44 3.84 10.35 -8.34
N ASN A 45 4.77 11.28 -8.07
CA ASN A 45 4.50 12.72 -8.01
C ASN A 45 3.25 13.02 -7.14
N ASN A 46 2.30 13.79 -7.69
CA ASN A 46 1.03 14.17 -7.06
C ASN A 46 -0.09 13.14 -7.23
N LYS A 47 0.19 11.96 -7.80
CA LYS A 47 -0.82 10.92 -7.95
C LYS A 47 -1.24 10.37 -6.57
N LEU A 48 -2.56 10.23 -6.39
CA LEU A 48 -3.16 9.54 -5.26
C LEU A 48 -2.90 8.05 -5.43
N LEU A 49 -2.00 7.50 -4.61
CA LEU A 49 -1.55 6.12 -4.77
C LEU A 49 -1.40 5.44 -3.41
N LEU A 50 -2.20 4.39 -3.20
CA LEU A 50 -2.12 3.57 -1.99
C LEU A 50 -1.12 2.44 -2.21
N THR A 51 -0.11 2.33 -1.35
CA THR A 51 0.88 1.25 -1.42
C THR A 51 0.81 0.35 -0.19
N ILE A 52 0.72 -0.95 -0.43
CA ILE A 52 0.65 -2.01 0.59
C ILE A 52 1.77 -3.01 0.31
N ALA A 53 2.61 -3.35 1.28
CA ALA A 53 3.67 -4.35 1.11
C ALA A 53 3.52 -5.56 2.05
N GLU A 54 3.87 -6.74 1.57
CA GLU A 54 3.87 -7.99 2.34
C GLU A 54 5.27 -8.37 2.86
N GLN A 55 5.94 -7.55 3.69
CA GLN A 55 7.24 -7.94 4.28
C GLN A 55 7.56 -7.27 5.62
N LYS A 56 8.04 -8.06 6.58
CA LYS A 56 8.41 -7.61 7.93
C LYS A 56 9.70 -6.79 8.00
N GLN A 57 10.69 -7.07 7.13
CA GLN A 57 12.05 -6.54 7.29
C GLN A 57 12.27 -5.13 6.70
N TYR A 58 11.42 -4.66 5.78
CA TYR A 58 11.59 -3.37 5.09
C TYR A 58 10.34 -2.48 5.10
N CYS A 59 9.38 -2.79 5.98
CA CYS A 59 8.06 -2.16 6.08
C CYS A 59 8.06 -0.63 6.35
N GLY A 60 9.20 0.03 6.49
CA GLY A 60 9.26 1.48 6.73
C GLY A 60 9.54 2.33 5.50
N ILE A 61 10.01 1.75 4.38
CA ILE A 61 10.82 2.53 3.43
C ILE A 61 9.99 3.27 2.37
N ALA A 62 9.02 2.61 1.75
CA ALA A 62 8.31 3.18 0.59
C ALA A 62 6.84 2.73 0.43
N SER A 63 6.28 2.07 1.44
CA SER A 63 4.88 1.62 1.45
C SER A 63 4.09 2.30 2.58
N ALA A 64 2.85 2.72 2.28
CA ALA A 64 2.00 3.40 3.25
C ALA A 64 1.53 2.44 4.34
N PHE A 65 1.17 1.21 3.95
CA PHE A 65 0.84 0.11 4.84
C PHE A 65 1.74 -1.08 4.57
N CYS A 66 1.97 -1.89 5.58
CA CYS A 66 2.52 -3.22 5.34
C CYS A 66 1.95 -4.25 6.27
N LEU A 67 1.70 -5.40 5.66
CA LEU A 67 1.05 -6.53 6.27
C LEU A 67 2.12 -7.42 6.87
N ASN A 68 1.84 -7.88 8.08
CA ASN A 68 2.50 -9.02 8.69
C ASN A 68 1.46 -10.14 8.73
N ILE A 69 1.53 -10.98 7.71
CA ILE A 69 0.61 -12.09 7.48
C ILE A 69 1.22 -13.33 8.13
N ASP A 70 0.55 -13.90 9.11
CA ASP A 70 0.86 -15.22 9.67
C ASP A 70 -0.31 -16.20 9.43
N SER A 71 -0.15 -17.47 9.83
CA SER A 71 -1.17 -18.50 9.56
C SER A 71 -2.46 -18.34 10.36
N THR A 72 -2.48 -17.44 11.36
CA THR A 72 -3.58 -17.29 12.31
C THR A 72 -4.22 -15.90 12.27
N GLN A 73 -3.46 -14.89 11.88
CA GLN A 73 -3.86 -13.49 11.91
C GLN A 73 -3.08 -12.69 10.86
N THR A 74 -3.70 -11.59 10.42
CA THR A 74 -3.02 -10.56 9.63
C THR A 74 -3.07 -9.26 10.42
N ILE A 75 -1.90 -8.81 10.86
CA ILE A 75 -1.74 -7.48 11.46
C ILE A 75 -1.04 -6.57 10.45
N PHE A 76 -1.11 -5.26 10.65
CA PHE A 76 -0.40 -4.32 9.79
C PHE A 76 0.19 -3.16 10.57
N ASN A 77 1.26 -2.61 10.01
CA ASN A 77 1.83 -1.33 10.41
C ASN A 77 1.62 -0.31 9.28
N PHE A 78 1.74 0.97 9.61
CA PHE A 78 1.72 2.03 8.61
C PHE A 78 2.85 3.03 8.88
N ASN A 79 3.37 3.64 7.81
CA ASN A 79 4.30 4.76 7.93
C ASN A 79 3.52 6.08 7.77
N PRO A 80 3.40 6.92 8.82
CA PRO A 80 2.67 8.18 8.75
C PRO A 80 3.22 9.17 7.71
N ASP A 81 4.53 9.21 7.49
CA ASP A 81 5.15 10.11 6.50
C ASP A 81 4.74 9.69 5.08
N ILE A 82 4.91 8.41 4.75
CA ILE A 82 4.56 7.88 3.44
C ILE A 82 3.05 7.99 3.21
N LEU A 83 2.24 7.72 4.23
CA LEU A 83 0.78 7.86 4.16
C LEU A 83 0.38 9.32 3.90
N THR A 84 0.99 10.29 4.60
CA THR A 84 0.72 11.72 4.37
C THR A 84 1.12 12.13 2.95
N ARG A 85 2.26 11.61 2.46
CA ARG A 85 2.78 11.90 1.12
C ARG A 85 2.09 11.11 0.02
N SER A 86 1.27 10.11 0.34
CA SER A 86 0.47 9.33 -0.63
C SER A 86 -0.65 10.16 -1.27
N GLY A 87 -1.04 11.27 -0.63
CA GLY A 87 -2.19 12.09 -1.01
C GLY A 87 -3.54 11.50 -0.55
N ILE A 88 -3.54 10.29 -0.01
CA ILE A 88 -4.73 9.59 0.47
C ILE A 88 -4.97 9.91 1.95
N ARG A 89 -6.24 9.95 2.34
CA ARG A 89 -6.66 10.11 3.73
C ARG A 89 -7.09 8.75 4.28
N ALA A 90 -6.47 8.32 5.36
CA ALA A 90 -6.93 7.16 6.11
C ALA A 90 -7.68 7.62 7.37
N ASP A 91 -8.81 6.99 7.65
CA ASP A 91 -9.54 7.22 8.89
C ASP A 91 -8.72 6.73 10.10
N SER A 92 -8.76 7.46 11.21
CA SER A 92 -8.00 7.11 12.42
C SER A 92 -8.41 5.77 13.02
N ASN A 93 -9.64 5.32 12.74
CA ASN A 93 -10.16 4.02 13.13
C ASN A 93 -9.57 2.86 12.32
N VAL A 94 -8.83 3.11 11.23
CA VAL A 94 -8.18 2.04 10.47
C VAL A 94 -7.26 1.21 11.37
N ARG A 95 -6.64 1.81 12.39
CA ARG A 95 -5.82 1.11 13.39
C ARG A 95 -6.57 0.00 14.12
N GLN A 96 -7.89 0.09 14.25
CA GLN A 96 -8.69 -0.95 14.89
C GLN A 96 -8.70 -2.23 14.05
N LEU A 97 -8.52 -2.16 12.73
CA LEU A 97 -8.40 -3.35 11.88
C LEU A 97 -7.13 -4.14 12.17
N ALA A 98 -6.04 -3.48 12.59
CA ALA A 98 -4.81 -4.16 12.98
C ALA A 98 -4.95 -4.94 14.30
N ASN A 99 -5.91 -4.54 15.16
CA ASN A 99 -6.12 -5.12 16.49
C ASN A 99 -7.28 -6.14 16.53
N LYS A 100 -8.05 -6.29 15.45
CA LYS A 100 -9.16 -7.27 15.35
C LYS A 100 -8.70 -8.69 15.01
N ALA A 101 -7.39 -8.91 15.02
CA ALA A 101 -6.77 -10.20 14.77
C ALA A 101 -6.71 -11.09 16.02
N GLU A 102 -7.26 -10.62 17.15
CA GLU A 102 -7.51 -11.39 18.39
C GLU A 102 -8.87 -12.13 18.36
#